data_AF-A0AAX4JRT5-F1
#
_entry.id   AF-A0AAX4JRT5-F1
#
_cell.length_a   1.000
_cell.length_b   1.000
_cell.length_c   1.000
_cell.angle_alpha   90.00
_cell.angle_beta   90.00
_cell.angle_gamma   90.00
#
_symmetry.space_group_name_H-M   'P 1'
#
loop_
_entity.id
_entity.type
_entity.pdbx_description
1 polymer ?
#
loop_
_entity_poly.entity_id
_entity_poly.type
_entity_poly.pdbx_seq_one_letter_code
_entity_poly.pdbx_strand_id
1 'polypeptide(L)'
;MYLLILLESYIYTNITSQSYSGKRHSKSHTLCRRCGNRSFHKQKHTCAQCGYPAAKLRSFNWGLKAKRRKTTGTGRHAHLKDVNRRFKNGFREGGAAPKKTKATSE
;
A
#
# COMPACT_ATOMS: atom_id res chain seq x y z
N MET A 1 -52.54 -7.05 -7.97
CA MET A 1 -51.62 -6.19 -8.76
C MET A 1 -50.34 -5.85 -7.99
N TYR A 2 -50.40 -5.29 -6.78
CA TYR A 2 -49.20 -5.01 -5.96
C TYR A 2 -48.30 -6.24 -5.70
N LEU A 3 -48.90 -7.41 -5.43
CA LEU A 3 -48.14 -8.65 -5.20
C LEU A 3 -47.37 -9.15 -6.44
N LEU A 4 -47.93 -8.96 -7.65
CA LEU A 4 -47.30 -9.37 -8.91
C LEU A 4 -46.13 -8.45 -9.26
N ILE A 5 -46.28 -7.14 -9.03
CA ILE A 5 -45.21 -6.15 -9.23
C ILE A 5 -44.02 -6.43 -8.29
N LEU A 6 -44.28 -6.84 -7.04
CA LEU A 6 -43.23 -7.20 -6.08
C LEU A 6 -42.53 -8.52 -6.42
N LEU A 7 -43.26 -9.50 -6.97
CA LEU A 7 -42.68 -10.77 -7.44
C LEU A 7 -41.81 -10.58 -8.70
N GLU A 8 -42.24 -9.76 -9.67
CA GLU A 8 -41.46 -9.46 -10.88
C GLU A 8 -40.17 -8.68 -10.54
N SER A 9 -40.25 -7.70 -9.64
CA SER A 9 -39.07 -6.97 -9.16
C SER A 9 -38.11 -7.84 -8.33
N TYR A 10 -38.62 -8.78 -7.52
CA TYR A 10 -37.82 -9.77 -6.78
C TYR A 10 -37.12 -10.78 -7.70
N ILE A 11 -37.79 -11.22 -8.77
CA ILE A 11 -37.23 -12.13 -9.78
C ILE A 11 -36.15 -11.41 -10.62
N TYR A 12 -36.40 -10.17 -11.08
CA TYR A 12 -35.44 -9.41 -11.88
C TYR A 12 -34.15 -9.04 -11.10
N THR A 13 -34.28 -8.75 -9.80
CA THR A 13 -33.14 -8.47 -8.90
C THR A 13 -32.32 -9.73 -8.54
N ASN A 14 -32.95 -10.90 -8.42
CA ASN A 14 -32.25 -12.17 -8.23
C ASN A 14 -31.55 -12.66 -9.51
N ILE A 15 -32.18 -12.54 -10.68
CA ILE A 15 -31.59 -12.95 -11.97
C ILE A 15 -30.33 -12.12 -12.30
N THR A 16 -30.36 -10.82 -12.05
CA THR A 16 -29.24 -9.92 -12.36
C THR A 16 -28.01 -10.16 -11.48
N SER A 17 -28.18 -10.60 -10.23
CA SER A 17 -27.04 -10.86 -9.33
C SER A 17 -26.38 -12.23 -9.59
N GLN A 18 -27.17 -13.28 -9.84
CA GLN A 18 -26.67 -14.65 -10.06
C GLN A 18 -26.07 -14.82 -11.47
N SER A 19 -26.73 -14.29 -12.50
CA SER A 19 -26.35 -14.52 -13.91
C SER A 19 -25.15 -13.66 -14.36
N TYR A 20 -24.90 -12.53 -13.71
CA TYR A 20 -23.86 -11.57 -14.10
C TYR A 20 -22.45 -11.98 -13.62
N SER A 21 -22.35 -12.73 -12.52
CA SER A 21 -21.06 -13.09 -11.91
C SER A 21 -20.22 -14.03 -12.79
N GLY A 22 -20.84 -14.89 -13.60
CA GLY A 22 -20.15 -15.80 -14.53
C GLY A 22 -19.43 -15.11 -15.71
N LYS A 23 -19.79 -13.86 -16.02
CA LYS A 23 -19.23 -13.11 -17.18
C LYS A 23 -17.98 -12.28 -16.83
N ARG A 24 -17.50 -12.30 -15.58
CA ARG A 24 -16.40 -11.42 -15.08
C ARG A 24 -14.98 -11.99 -15.32
N HIS A 25 -14.70 -12.49 -16.53
CA HIS A 25 -13.39 -13.05 -16.88
C HIS A 25 -12.34 -11.97 -17.19
N SER A 26 -12.74 -10.83 -17.78
CA SER A 26 -11.84 -9.72 -18.05
C SER A 26 -11.45 -8.99 -16.76
N LYS A 27 -10.15 -8.73 -16.55
CA LYS A 27 -9.67 -7.94 -15.42
C LYS A 27 -9.37 -6.52 -15.86
N SER A 28 -9.84 -5.51 -15.13
CA SER A 28 -9.49 -4.10 -15.38
C SER A 28 -8.17 -3.71 -14.70
N HIS A 29 -7.87 -4.33 -13.56
CA HIS A 29 -6.70 -4.02 -12.73
C HIS A 29 -5.66 -5.15 -12.70
N THR A 30 -4.39 -4.78 -12.78
CA THR A 30 -3.21 -5.65 -12.59
C THR A 30 -2.33 -5.14 -11.46
N LEU A 31 -1.27 -5.90 -11.13
CA LEU A 31 -0.28 -5.52 -10.11
C LEU A 31 0.48 -4.26 -10.54
N CYS A 32 0.58 -3.30 -9.64
CA CYS A 32 1.35 -2.08 -9.86
C CYS A 32 2.81 -2.26 -9.43
N ARG A 33 3.76 -1.93 -10.31
CA ARG A 33 5.21 -2.02 -10.03
C ARG A 33 5.68 -1.21 -8.81
N ARG A 34 5.05 -0.05 -8.55
CA ARG A 34 5.45 0.83 -7.43
C ARG A 34 4.90 0.36 -6.07
N CYS A 35 3.61 0.00 -6.00
CA CYS A 35 2.94 -0.26 -4.73
C CYS A 35 2.61 -1.74 -4.46
N GLY A 36 2.88 -2.65 -5.40
CA GLY A 36 2.59 -4.08 -5.25
C GLY A 36 1.10 -4.46 -5.27
N ASN A 37 0.19 -3.50 -5.07
CA ASN A 37 -1.25 -3.75 -5.07
C ASN A 37 -1.82 -3.95 -6.48
N ARG A 38 -2.88 -4.76 -6.59
CA ARG A 38 -3.67 -4.96 -7.83
C ARG A 38 -4.57 -3.76 -8.09
N SER A 39 -3.97 -2.63 -8.45
CA SER A 39 -4.67 -1.36 -8.64
C SER A 39 -4.26 -0.63 -9.91
N PHE A 40 -3.40 -1.22 -10.74
CA PHE A 40 -2.99 -0.63 -12.01
C PHE A 40 -4.07 -0.87 -13.06
N HIS A 41 -4.71 0.19 -13.54
CA HIS A 41 -5.75 0.09 -14.55
C HIS A 41 -5.12 -0.10 -15.94
N LYS A 42 -5.43 -1.20 -16.63
CA LYS A 42 -4.80 -1.53 -17.91
C LYS A 42 -5.09 -0.51 -19.01
N GLN A 43 -6.37 -0.19 -19.23
CA GLN A 43 -6.78 0.73 -20.30
C GLN A 43 -6.33 2.17 -20.06
N LYS A 44 -6.46 2.67 -18.82
CA LYS A 44 -6.11 4.05 -18.45
C LYS A 44 -4.64 4.22 -18.07
N HIS A 45 -3.86 3.15 -18.12
CA HIS A 45 -2.44 3.09 -17.75
C HIS A 45 -2.09 3.82 -16.44
N THR A 46 -2.98 3.77 -15.45
CA THR A 46 -2.86 4.55 -14.21
C THR A 46 -3.21 3.73 -12.99
N CYS A 47 -2.43 3.88 -11.91
CA CYS A 47 -2.66 3.17 -10.66
C CYS A 47 -3.61 3.95 -9.74
N ALA A 48 -4.74 3.34 -9.39
CA ALA A 48 -5.73 3.92 -8.48
C ALA A 48 -5.20 4.11 -7.05
N GLN A 49 -4.16 3.37 -6.64
CA GLN A 49 -3.64 3.45 -5.26
C GLN A 49 -2.53 4.48 -5.09
N CYS A 50 -1.51 4.45 -5.96
CA CYS A 50 -0.31 5.28 -5.84
C CYS A 50 -0.16 6.34 -6.93
N GLY A 51 -0.95 6.30 -8.00
CA GLY A 51 -0.89 7.26 -9.10
C GLY A 51 0.18 6.99 -10.16
N TYR A 52 0.90 5.85 -10.11
CA TYR A 52 1.85 5.45 -11.17
C TYR A 52 1.17 5.54 -12.56
N PRO A 53 1.77 6.20 -13.57
CA PRO A 53 3.18 6.61 -13.71
C PRO A 53 3.58 7.95 -13.09
N ALA A 54 2.66 8.73 -12.50
CA ALA A 54 2.98 10.05 -11.96
C ALA A 54 4.17 10.02 -10.98
N ALA A 55 5.02 11.05 -11.01
CA ALA A 55 6.17 11.15 -10.12
C ALA A 55 5.74 11.22 -8.64
N LYS A 56 4.74 12.05 -8.33
CA LYS A 56 4.20 12.20 -6.97
C LYS A 56 3.31 11.03 -6.60
N LEU A 57 3.36 10.63 -5.33
CA LEU A 57 2.45 9.65 -4.77
C LEU A 57 1.05 10.25 -4.59
N ARG A 58 0.04 9.54 -5.08
CA ARG A 58 -1.37 9.93 -4.87
C ARG A 58 -1.75 9.85 -3.39
N SER A 59 -2.16 10.99 -2.82
CA SER A 59 -2.69 11.11 -1.46
C SER A 59 -3.72 12.22 -1.38
N PHE A 60 -4.72 12.06 -0.50
CA PHE A 60 -5.77 13.06 -0.29
C PHE A 60 -6.06 13.25 1.19
N ASN A 61 -6.43 14.46 1.59
CA ASN A 61 -6.65 14.83 2.99
C ASN A 61 -7.87 14.12 3.61
N TRP A 62 -8.92 13.87 2.83
CA TRP A 62 -10.08 13.10 3.26
C TRP A 62 -9.78 11.62 3.56
N GLY A 63 -8.62 11.11 3.10
CA GLY A 63 -8.22 9.71 3.24
C GLY A 63 -7.18 9.45 4.33
N LEU A 64 -7.42 9.85 5.58
CA LEU A 64 -6.43 9.74 6.68
C LEU A 64 -5.91 8.30 6.89
N LYS A 65 -6.80 7.29 6.87
CA LYS A 65 -6.43 5.87 6.97
C LYS A 65 -5.57 5.42 5.80
N ALA A 66 -5.85 5.93 4.60
CA ALA A 66 -5.07 5.60 3.40
C ALA A 66 -3.66 6.21 3.44
N LYS A 67 -3.50 7.40 4.02
CA LYS A 67 -2.17 7.99 4.30
C LYS A 67 -1.39 7.12 5.29
N ARG A 68 -2.00 6.75 6.42
CA ARG A 68 -1.36 5.95 7.48
C ARG A 68 -0.79 4.61 6.98
N ARG A 69 -1.47 3.93 6.05
CA ARG A 69 -1.00 2.65 5.48
C ARG A 69 0.26 2.75 4.62
N LYS A 70 0.65 3.96 4.21
CA LYS A 70 1.77 4.20 3.26
C LYS A 70 2.81 5.18 3.80
N THR A 71 2.63 5.68 5.01
CA THR A 71 3.52 6.69 5.58
C THR A 71 4.90 6.11 5.89
N THR A 72 5.88 7.00 6.00
CA THR A 72 7.20 6.70 6.58
C THR A 72 7.00 6.00 7.92
N GLY A 73 7.49 4.79 8.04
CA GLY A 73 7.45 3.92 9.22
C GLY A 73 6.90 2.53 8.90
N THR A 74 6.20 2.40 7.78
CA THR A 74 5.44 1.17 7.43
C THR A 74 6.29 0.09 6.75
N GLY A 75 7.47 0.43 6.23
CA GLY A 75 8.35 -0.48 5.49
C GLY A 75 9.67 -0.77 6.21
N ARG A 76 10.59 -1.46 5.52
CA ARG A 76 11.88 -1.93 6.08
C ARG A 76 12.88 -0.83 6.48
N HIS A 77 12.66 0.42 6.04
CA HIS A 77 13.44 1.59 6.44
C HIS A 77 14.96 1.38 6.46
N ALA A 78 15.54 0.89 5.34
CA ALA A 78 16.95 0.51 5.28
C ALA A 78 17.91 1.62 5.73
N HIS A 79 17.67 2.87 5.31
CA HIS A 79 18.49 4.02 5.67
C HIS A 79 18.03 4.66 7.00
N LEU A 80 16.76 5.08 7.07
CA LEU A 80 16.24 5.88 8.19
C LEU A 80 16.35 5.19 9.56
N LYS A 81 16.32 3.85 9.62
CA LYS A 81 16.48 3.13 10.89
C LYS A 81 17.85 3.35 11.53
N ASP A 82 18.90 3.49 10.71
CA ASP A 82 20.28 3.64 11.19
C ASP A 82 20.64 5.10 11.47
N VAL A 83 19.93 6.04 10.83
CA VAL A 83 20.17 7.49 10.96
C VAL A 83 20.10 7.93 12.42
N ASN A 84 19.10 7.49 13.18
CA ASN A 84 18.95 7.90 14.59
C ASN A 84 20.14 7.47 15.47
N ARG A 85 20.69 6.27 15.23
CA ARG A 85 21.89 5.78 15.93
C ARG A 85 23.13 6.56 15.52
N ARG A 86 23.29 6.81 14.21
CA ARG A 86 24.41 7.61 13.69
C ARG A 86 24.37 9.04 14.20
N PHE A 87 23.19 9.64 14.29
CA PHE A 87 22.98 10.98 14.84
C PHE A 87 23.45 11.09 16.29
N LYS A 88 23.05 10.16 17.17
CA LYS A 88 23.51 10.10 18.57
C LYS A 88 25.02 9.92 18.69
N ASN A 89 25.64 9.27 17.71
CA ASN A 89 27.08 9.05 17.64
C ASN A 89 27.83 10.17 16.90
N GLY A 90 27.16 11.27 16.51
CA GLY A 90 27.76 12.42 15.84
C GLY A 90 28.20 12.17 14.38
N PHE A 91 27.55 11.23 13.68
CA PHE A 91 27.89 10.87 12.29
C PHE A 91 29.37 10.55 12.06
N ARG A 92 30.05 9.97 13.04
CA ARG A 92 31.47 9.59 12.93
C ARG A 92 31.70 8.67 11.73
N GLU A 93 32.69 9.02 10.92
CA GLU A 93 33.17 8.23 9.78
C GLU A 93 34.61 7.75 10.05
N GLY A 94 34.94 6.50 9.68
CA GLY A 94 36.33 6.03 9.65
C GLY A 94 37.06 5.81 10.98
N GLY A 95 36.44 5.19 12.00
CA GLY A 95 37.14 4.84 13.25
C GLY A 95 36.79 3.44 13.77
N ALA A 96 37.80 2.63 14.09
CA ALA A 96 37.60 1.37 14.81
C ALA A 96 37.28 1.66 16.28
N ALA A 97 36.39 0.87 16.88
CA ALA A 97 36.15 0.95 18.32
C ALA A 97 37.44 0.57 19.07
N PRO A 98 37.91 1.38 20.03
CA PRO A 98 39.09 1.02 20.82
C PRO A 98 38.80 -0.27 21.61
N LYS A 99 39.75 -1.21 21.59
CA LYS A 99 39.65 -2.47 22.35
C LYS A 99 39.64 -2.14 23.84
N LYS A 100 38.63 -2.59 24.57
CA LYS A 100 38.60 -2.49 26.04
C LYS A 100 39.36 -3.67 26.65
N THR A 101 40.49 -3.42 27.28
CA THR A 101 41.17 -4.39 28.15
C THR A 101 40.70 -4.18 29.60
N LYS A 102 40.51 -5.28 30.35
CA LYS A 102 40.25 -5.19 31.80
C LYS A 102 41.50 -4.62 32.49
N ALA A 103 41.31 -3.73 33.46
CA ALA A 103 42.42 -3.24 34.27
C ALA A 103 42.98 -4.42 35.07
N THR A 104 44.26 -4.74 34.86
CA THR A 104 44.98 -5.69 35.70
C THR A 104 45.14 -5.04 37.07
N SER A 105 44.50 -5.59 38.10
CA SER A 105 44.79 -5.23 39.48
C SER A 105 46.14 -5.86 39.84
N GLU A 106 47.15 -5.02 40.02
CA GLU A 106 48.42 -5.37 40.66
C GLU A 106 48.23 -5.70 42.13
#